data_AF-K1ZUH0-F1
#
_entry.id   AF-K1ZUH0-F1
#
_cell.length_a   1.000
_cell.length_b   1.000
_cell.length_c   1.000
_cell.angle_alpha   90.00
_cell.angle_beta   90.00
_cell.angle_gamma   90.00
#
_symmetry.space_group_name_H-M   'P 1'
#
loop_
_entity.id
_entity.type
_entity.pdbx_description
1 polymer ?
#
loop_
_entity_poly.entity_id
_entity_poly.type
_entity_poly.pdbx_seq_one_letter_code
_entity_poly.pdbx_strand_id
1 'polypeptide(L)'
;MGLNTQQPSSESYESLAIEEWTSRLKTILSNLNKIPEEMIHRGPTFTVETKNGETLTCETLYFNFIFGKNYQIRKPVNTNGAGIMHFVFAKNTSGEIVGLRISSIFNQNKNEMLAQSRISVKYRGKGLAMPTENAFIKSMQWLANTLDKNIVWKVYNENLVALDLAKERGNVSTKILTALESEQQRWQAMYGPGGKLGINNKGKRIFRPISA
;
A
#
# COMPACT_ATOMS: atom_id res chain seq x y z
N MET A 1 -34.25 -23.61 -19.41
CA MET A 1 -32.79 -23.51 -19.53
C MET A 1 -32.26 -22.94 -18.22
N GLY A 2 -31.73 -23.78 -17.33
CA GLY A 2 -31.14 -23.32 -16.08
C GLY A 2 -29.78 -22.71 -16.35
N LEU A 3 -29.61 -21.43 -16.00
CA LEU A 3 -28.29 -20.81 -15.95
C LEU A 3 -27.52 -21.45 -14.80
N ASN A 4 -26.69 -22.42 -15.13
CA ASN A 4 -25.76 -23.07 -14.23
C ASN A 4 -24.67 -22.05 -13.85
N THR A 5 -24.96 -21.21 -12.85
CA THR A 5 -23.99 -20.31 -12.24
C THR A 5 -23.19 -21.12 -11.22
N GLN A 6 -22.33 -22.02 -11.70
CA GLN A 6 -21.29 -22.59 -10.86
C GLN A 6 -20.43 -21.44 -10.34
N GLN A 7 -20.54 -21.17 -9.04
CA GLN A 7 -19.66 -20.22 -8.39
C GLN A 7 -18.21 -20.73 -8.56
N PRO A 8 -17.26 -19.85 -8.92
CA PRO A 8 -15.87 -20.21 -8.96
C PRO A 8 -15.43 -20.76 -7.58
N SER A 9 -14.75 -21.90 -7.56
CA SER A 9 -14.15 -22.45 -6.35
C SER A 9 -13.16 -21.45 -5.75
N SER A 10 -12.90 -21.50 -4.44
CA SER A 10 -11.91 -20.63 -3.78
C SER A 10 -10.54 -20.66 -4.45
N GLU A 11 -10.14 -21.82 -4.98
CA GLU A 11 -8.90 -22.01 -5.73
C GLU A 11 -8.88 -21.21 -7.05
N SER A 12 -10.00 -21.17 -7.77
CA SER A 12 -10.11 -20.39 -9.01
C SER A 12 -10.12 -18.87 -8.77
N TYR A 13 -10.53 -18.42 -7.57
CA TYR A 13 -10.46 -17.00 -7.20
C TYR A 13 -9.05 -16.57 -6.79
N GLU A 14 -8.31 -17.43 -6.09
CA GLU A 14 -6.92 -17.15 -5.71
C GLU A 14 -5.98 -17.13 -6.92
N SER A 15 -6.15 -18.05 -7.87
CA SER A 15 -5.35 -18.06 -9.11
C SER A 15 -5.54 -16.78 -9.92
N LEU A 16 -6.80 -16.35 -10.13
CA LEU A 16 -7.13 -15.10 -10.81
C LEU A 16 -6.53 -13.88 -10.10
N ALA A 17 -6.57 -13.84 -8.76
CA ALA A 17 -5.99 -12.76 -7.98
C ALA A 17 -4.46 -12.71 -8.11
N ILE A 18 -3.79 -13.87 -8.17
CA ILE A 18 -2.33 -13.95 -8.37
C ILE A 18 -1.96 -13.52 -9.79
N GLU A 19 -2.73 -13.91 -10.80
CA GLU A 19 -2.52 -13.49 -12.19
C GLU A 19 -2.68 -11.98 -12.36
N GLU A 20 -3.75 -11.40 -11.80
CA GLU A 20 -3.98 -9.95 -11.80
C GLU A 20 -2.83 -9.22 -11.11
N TRP A 21 -2.42 -9.71 -9.93
CA TRP A 21 -1.29 -9.15 -9.18
C TRP A 21 0.00 -9.20 -10.02
N THR A 22 0.28 -10.32 -10.67
CA THR A 22 1.49 -10.54 -11.47
C THR A 22 1.51 -9.64 -12.70
N SER A 23 0.38 -9.54 -13.40
CA SER A 23 0.20 -8.66 -14.57
C SER A 23 0.42 -7.19 -14.19
N ARG A 24 -0.17 -6.76 -13.06
CA ARG A 24 0.01 -5.41 -12.54
C ARG A 24 1.47 -5.13 -12.14
N LEU A 25 2.12 -6.07 -11.45
CA LEU A 25 3.53 -5.90 -11.08
C LEU A 25 4.41 -5.78 -12.32
N LYS A 26 4.23 -6.64 -13.34
CA LYS A 26 4.96 -6.55 -14.61
C LYS A 26 4.80 -5.18 -15.27
N THR A 27 3.59 -4.67 -15.33
CA THR A 27 3.31 -3.32 -15.85
C THR A 27 4.05 -2.25 -15.05
N ILE A 28 4.08 -2.37 -13.72
CA ILE A 28 4.76 -1.42 -12.85
C ILE A 28 6.26 -1.43 -13.09
N LEU A 29 6.88 -2.61 -13.10
CA LEU A 29 8.32 -2.77 -13.34
C LEU A 29 8.72 -2.32 -14.75
N SER A 30 7.93 -2.66 -15.78
CA SER A 30 8.14 -2.20 -17.15
C SER A 30 8.16 -0.67 -17.25
N ASN A 31 7.24 0.00 -16.56
CA ASN A 31 7.20 1.45 -16.53
C ASN A 31 8.33 2.06 -15.69
N LEU A 32 8.80 1.39 -14.63
CA LEU A 32 9.92 1.85 -13.80
C LEU A 32 11.22 1.82 -14.60
N ASN A 33 11.41 0.79 -15.42
CA ASN A 33 12.56 0.66 -16.32
C ASN A 33 12.64 1.74 -17.40
N LYS A 34 11.56 2.53 -17.60
CA LYS A 34 11.56 3.69 -18.52
C LYS A 34 12.04 4.97 -17.85
N ILE A 35 12.22 4.97 -16.53
CA ILE A 35 12.72 6.11 -15.79
C ILE A 35 14.25 6.03 -15.82
N PRO A 36 14.96 7.11 -16.21
CA PRO A 36 16.42 7.12 -16.17
C PRO A 36 16.94 6.81 -14.76
N GLU A 37 17.96 5.96 -14.64
CA GLU A 37 18.44 5.47 -13.33
C GLU A 37 18.94 6.61 -12.44
N GLU A 38 19.51 7.66 -13.03
CA GLU A 38 19.97 8.86 -12.31
C GLU A 38 18.84 9.65 -11.64
N MET A 39 17.58 9.42 -12.05
CA MET A 39 16.40 10.03 -11.44
C MET A 39 15.82 9.17 -10.30
N ILE A 40 16.33 7.94 -10.11
CA ILE A 40 15.87 7.00 -9.11
C ILE A 40 16.77 7.11 -7.87
N HIS A 41 16.18 7.58 -6.77
CA HIS A 41 16.85 7.60 -5.48
C HIS A 41 16.56 6.29 -4.73
N ARG A 42 17.56 5.44 -4.58
CA ARG A 42 17.45 4.20 -3.81
C ARG A 42 17.65 4.49 -2.33
N GLY A 43 16.70 4.02 -1.53
CA GLY A 43 16.74 4.15 -0.08
C GLY A 43 17.36 2.94 0.60
N PRO A 44 17.29 2.89 1.94
CA PRO A 44 17.75 1.73 2.71
C PRO A 44 16.97 0.47 2.34
N THR A 45 17.66 -0.66 2.50
CA THR A 45 17.06 -2.00 2.42
C THR A 45 16.80 -2.51 3.83
N PHE A 46 15.62 -3.06 4.08
CA PHE A 46 15.24 -3.59 5.38
C PHE A 46 15.05 -5.09 5.32
N THR A 47 15.62 -5.83 6.26
CA THR A 47 15.26 -7.24 6.48
C THR A 47 14.17 -7.31 7.52
N VAL A 48 13.08 -8.02 7.21
CA VAL A 48 11.90 -8.15 8.06
C VAL A 48 11.39 -9.58 8.06
N GLU A 49 10.99 -10.08 9.23
CA GLU A 49 10.46 -11.43 9.37
C GLU A 49 8.92 -11.41 9.40
N THR A 50 8.30 -12.36 8.71
CA THR A 50 6.85 -12.60 8.78
C THR A 50 6.49 -13.31 10.09
N LYS A 51 5.20 -13.31 10.44
CA LYS A 51 4.69 -14.08 11.58
C LYS A 51 4.94 -15.60 11.48
N ASN A 52 5.22 -16.10 10.27
CA ASN A 52 5.44 -17.52 9.99
C ASN A 52 6.92 -17.87 9.85
N GLY A 53 7.85 -16.96 10.19
CA GLY A 53 9.30 -17.19 10.13
C GLY A 53 9.93 -16.96 8.75
N GLU A 54 9.15 -16.64 7.72
CA GLU A 54 9.70 -16.28 6.40
C GLU A 54 10.39 -14.91 6.49
N THR A 55 11.63 -14.83 6.01
CA THR A 55 12.39 -13.58 5.91
C THR A 55 12.13 -12.91 4.58
N LEU A 56 11.79 -11.61 4.62
CA LEU A 56 11.64 -10.76 3.45
C LEU A 56 12.71 -9.66 3.45
N THR A 57 13.22 -9.36 2.25
CA THR A 57 14.07 -8.19 1.98
C THR A 57 13.21 -7.09 1.36
N CYS A 58 13.12 -5.95 2.02
CA CYS A 58 12.35 -4.80 1.54
C CYS A 58 13.28 -3.72 0.97
N GLU A 59 13.28 -3.59 -0.35
CA GLU A 59 14.00 -2.54 -1.07
C GLU A 59 13.11 -1.31 -1.23
N THR A 60 13.72 -0.12 -1.10
CA THR A 60 12.99 1.14 -1.18
C THR A 60 13.59 2.05 -2.24
N LEU A 61 12.74 2.79 -2.93
CA LEU A 61 13.16 3.82 -3.87
C LEU A 61 12.14 4.95 -3.95
N TYR A 62 12.58 6.12 -4.40
CA TYR A 62 11.69 7.22 -4.75
C TYR A 62 12.23 8.01 -5.94
N PHE A 63 11.33 8.74 -6.60
CA PHE A 63 11.66 9.63 -7.71
C PHE A 63 10.60 10.72 -7.87
N ASN A 64 10.92 11.77 -8.61
CA ASN A 64 10.02 12.91 -8.80
C ASN A 64 8.73 12.54 -9.55
N PHE A 65 7.62 13.16 -9.13
CA PHE A 65 6.28 12.85 -9.65
C PHE A 65 6.13 13.03 -11.17
N ILE A 66 6.94 13.88 -11.79
CA ILE A 66 6.94 14.12 -13.24
C ILE A 66 7.16 12.79 -13.99
N PHE A 67 8.05 11.94 -13.50
CA PHE A 67 8.32 10.61 -14.04
C PHE A 67 7.35 9.54 -13.54
N GLY A 68 6.59 9.86 -12.49
CA GLY A 68 5.74 8.92 -11.77
C GLY A 68 4.23 9.06 -11.97
N LYS A 69 3.78 9.93 -12.88
CA LYS A 69 2.34 10.21 -13.09
C LYS A 69 1.50 8.95 -13.31
N ASN A 70 2.06 7.93 -13.98
CA ASN A 70 1.37 6.66 -14.26
C ASN A 70 1.08 5.81 -13.00
N TYR A 71 1.68 6.15 -11.86
CA TYR A 71 1.52 5.44 -10.59
C TYR A 71 0.73 6.23 -9.55
N GLN A 72 0.23 7.41 -9.94
CA GLN A 72 -0.44 8.32 -9.03
C GLN A 72 -1.59 7.63 -8.30
N ILE A 73 -1.50 7.61 -6.98
CA ILE A 73 -2.65 7.39 -6.11
C ILE A 73 -3.36 8.74 -6.02
N ARG A 74 -4.64 8.77 -6.40
CA ARG A 74 -5.52 9.95 -6.57
C ARG A 74 -5.03 11.23 -5.88
N LYS A 75 -4.79 12.31 -6.64
CA LYS A 75 -4.37 13.60 -6.06
C LYS A 75 -5.37 14.10 -5.00
N PRO A 76 -4.94 14.40 -3.76
CA PRO A 76 -5.81 15.05 -2.77
C PRO A 76 -6.14 16.49 -3.17
N VAL A 77 -7.35 16.93 -2.82
CA VAL A 77 -7.75 18.35 -2.86
C VAL A 77 -6.82 19.12 -1.91
N ASN A 78 -6.36 20.31 -2.33
CA ASN A 78 -5.44 21.19 -1.58
C ASN A 78 -3.97 20.71 -1.48
N THR A 79 -3.45 20.05 -2.52
CA THR A 79 -2.01 19.77 -2.64
C THR A 79 -1.37 20.55 -3.79
N ASN A 80 -0.21 21.15 -3.51
CA ASN A 80 0.57 21.91 -4.49
C ASN A 80 1.34 20.94 -5.41
N GLY A 81 1.81 21.46 -6.56
CA GLY A 81 2.51 20.68 -7.59
C GLY A 81 3.78 19.93 -7.11
N ALA A 82 4.27 19.06 -8.00
CA ALA A 82 5.46 18.19 -7.93
C ALA A 82 5.82 17.65 -6.53
N GLY A 83 5.33 16.44 -6.24
CA GLY A 83 5.76 15.63 -5.09
C GLY A 83 6.78 14.55 -5.49
N ILE A 84 6.75 13.42 -4.79
CA ILE A 84 7.53 12.23 -5.14
C ILE A 84 6.64 10.99 -5.20
N MET A 85 7.04 10.03 -6.03
CA MET A 85 6.58 8.65 -5.95
C MET A 85 7.59 7.84 -5.15
N HIS A 86 7.10 7.03 -4.22
CA HIS A 86 7.92 6.17 -3.38
C HIS A 86 7.41 4.73 -3.44
N PHE A 87 8.33 3.78 -3.48
CA PHE A 87 8.07 2.35 -3.59
C PHE A 87 8.76 1.59 -2.47
N VAL A 88 8.07 0.54 -2.00
CA VAL A 88 8.65 -0.52 -1.16
C VAL A 88 8.36 -1.85 -1.82
N PHE A 89 9.41 -2.58 -2.21
CA PHE A 89 9.32 -3.92 -2.78
C PHE A 89 9.76 -4.93 -1.73
N ALA A 90 8.85 -5.78 -1.25
CA ALA A 90 9.18 -6.90 -0.39
C ALA A 90 9.47 -8.13 -1.25
N LYS A 91 10.70 -8.64 -1.15
CA LYS A 91 11.19 -9.84 -1.84
C LYS A 91 11.33 -10.98 -0.85
N ASN A 92 10.96 -12.19 -1.24
CA ASN A 92 11.26 -13.40 -0.47
C ASN A 92 12.72 -13.84 -0.67
N THR A 93 13.09 -14.97 -0.08
CA THR A 93 14.45 -15.52 -0.14
C THR A 93 14.88 -15.98 -1.53
N SER A 94 13.94 -16.25 -2.45
CA SER A 94 14.25 -16.54 -3.86
C SER A 94 14.41 -15.27 -4.71
N GLY A 95 14.27 -14.09 -4.13
CA GLY A 95 14.34 -12.80 -4.82
C GLY A 95 13.04 -12.42 -5.54
N GLU A 96 11.99 -13.22 -5.42
CA GLU A 96 10.67 -12.90 -5.96
C GLU A 96 10.02 -11.79 -5.15
N ILE A 97 9.48 -10.77 -5.82
CA ILE A 97 8.65 -9.75 -5.19
C ILE A 97 7.34 -10.41 -4.76
N VAL A 98 7.02 -10.35 -3.47
CA VAL A 98 5.79 -10.91 -2.88
C VAL A 98 4.92 -9.84 -2.20
N GLY A 99 5.47 -8.65 -2.01
CA GLY A 99 4.77 -7.47 -1.51
C GLY A 99 5.21 -6.21 -2.22
N LEU A 100 4.27 -5.31 -2.44
CA LEU A 100 4.50 -4.02 -3.05
C LEU A 100 3.70 -2.97 -2.31
N ARG A 101 4.36 -1.86 -1.96
CA ARG A 101 3.71 -0.63 -1.56
C ARG A 101 4.11 0.50 -2.49
N ILE A 102 3.11 1.24 -2.93
CA ILE A 102 3.27 2.44 -3.76
C ILE A 102 2.73 3.60 -2.94
N SER A 103 3.47 4.71 -2.93
CA SER A 103 3.09 5.93 -2.21
C SER A 103 3.27 7.15 -3.09
N SER A 104 2.23 7.97 -3.19
CA SER A 104 2.30 9.31 -3.74
C SER A 104 2.42 10.31 -2.59
N ILE A 105 3.47 11.12 -2.60
CA ILE A 105 3.79 12.06 -1.51
C ILE A 105 3.80 13.48 -2.09
N PHE A 106 2.82 14.29 -1.71
CA PHE A 106 2.57 15.60 -2.31
C PHE A 106 3.04 16.73 -1.40
N ASN A 107 3.57 17.82 -1.96
CA ASN A 107 3.84 19.02 -1.17
C ASN A 107 2.51 19.65 -0.70
N GLN A 108 2.40 19.89 0.60
CA GLN A 108 1.25 20.56 1.19
C GLN A 108 1.60 22.02 1.54
N ASN A 109 2.79 22.24 2.09
CA ASN A 109 3.37 23.58 2.31
C ASN A 109 4.92 23.48 2.32
N LYS A 110 5.62 24.54 2.75
CA LYS A 110 7.09 24.60 2.75
C LYS A 110 7.73 23.46 3.56
N ASN A 111 7.12 23.08 4.68
CA ASN A 111 7.71 22.17 5.67
C ASN A 111 6.95 20.83 5.79
N GLU A 112 5.84 20.65 5.09
CA GLU A 112 4.96 19.49 5.21
C GLU A 112 4.61 18.90 3.83
N MET A 113 4.70 17.58 3.74
CA MET A 113 4.23 16.77 2.64
C MET A 113 3.14 15.80 3.10
N LEU A 114 2.20 15.48 2.22
CA LEU A 114 1.10 14.55 2.45
C LEU A 114 1.31 13.27 1.65
N ALA A 115 1.45 12.15 2.34
CA ALA A 115 1.58 10.83 1.76
C ALA A 115 0.22 10.11 1.69
N GLN A 116 -0.04 9.51 0.53
CA GLN A 116 -1.07 8.52 0.31
C GLN A 116 -0.44 7.26 -0.25
N SER A 117 -0.88 6.09 0.21
CA SER A 117 -0.22 4.83 -0.12
C SER A 117 -1.22 3.69 -0.33
N ARG A 118 -0.85 2.75 -1.19
CA ARG A 118 -1.54 1.47 -1.35
C ARG A 118 -0.54 0.35 -1.17
N ILE A 119 -0.95 -0.67 -0.43
CA ILE A 119 -0.23 -1.93 -0.27
C ILE A 119 -0.94 -3.04 -1.05
N SER A 120 -0.16 -3.93 -1.64
CA SER A 120 -0.62 -5.13 -2.34
C SER A 120 0.35 -6.25 -2.09
N VAL A 121 -0.15 -7.45 -1.79
CA VAL A 121 0.66 -8.65 -1.57
C VAL A 121 0.21 -9.75 -2.53
N LYS A 122 1.15 -10.59 -2.94
CA LYS A 122 0.91 -11.68 -3.89
C LYS A 122 -0.01 -12.75 -3.29
N TYR A 123 0.26 -13.14 -2.05
CA TYR A 123 -0.47 -14.19 -1.34
C TYR A 123 -1.24 -13.62 -0.16
N ARG A 124 -2.57 -13.81 -0.16
CA ARG A 124 -3.44 -13.43 0.97
C ARG A 124 -3.22 -14.39 2.14
N GLY A 125 -3.43 -13.92 3.36
CA GLY A 125 -3.32 -14.75 4.58
C GLY A 125 -1.91 -15.17 5.00
N LYS A 126 -0.87 -14.90 4.20
CA LYS A 126 0.52 -15.28 4.50
C LYS A 126 1.27 -14.30 5.42
N GLY A 127 0.60 -13.26 5.93
CA GLY A 127 1.22 -12.29 6.82
C GLY A 127 2.25 -11.35 6.16
N LEU A 128 2.29 -11.29 4.82
CA LEU A 128 3.27 -10.50 4.05
C LEU A 128 3.05 -8.97 4.13
N ALA A 129 1.83 -8.54 4.44
CA ALA A 129 1.47 -7.13 4.45
C ALA A 129 2.14 -6.38 5.61
N MET A 130 2.21 -6.99 6.79
CA MET A 130 2.76 -6.36 7.99
C MET A 130 4.28 -6.07 7.88
N PRO A 131 5.12 -7.00 7.42
CA PRO A 131 6.54 -6.70 7.17
C PRO A 131 6.75 -5.58 6.13
N THR A 132 5.95 -5.58 5.05
CA THR A 132 5.98 -4.53 4.03
C THR A 132 5.58 -3.17 4.62
N GLU A 133 4.58 -3.13 5.50
CA GLU A 133 4.17 -1.94 6.25
C GLU A 133 5.27 -1.45 7.19
N ASN A 134 5.93 -2.35 7.93
CA ASN A 134 7.02 -1.99 8.83
C ASN A 134 8.20 -1.38 8.07
N ALA A 135 8.57 -1.95 6.92
CA ALA A 135 9.58 -1.37 6.04
C ALA A 135 9.16 0.01 5.53
N PHE A 136 7.90 0.19 5.15
CA PHE A 136 7.36 1.49 4.76
C PHE A 136 7.44 2.53 5.86
N ILE A 137 7.07 2.18 7.09
CA ILE A 137 7.17 3.10 8.24
C ILE A 137 8.60 3.59 8.43
N LYS A 138 9.59 2.69 8.36
CA LYS A 138 11.01 3.03 8.46
C LYS A 138 11.46 3.89 7.27
N SER A 139 11.03 3.56 6.06
CA SER A 139 11.41 4.29 4.85
C SER A 139 10.82 5.69 4.80
N MET A 140 9.60 5.89 5.32
CA MET A 140 8.99 7.21 5.45
C MET A 140 9.72 8.10 6.45
N GLN A 141 10.22 7.53 7.54
CA GLN A 141 11.08 8.26 8.47
C GLN A 141 12.42 8.65 7.81
N TRP A 142 13.04 7.73 7.06
CA TRP A 142 14.24 8.01 6.30
C TRP A 142 14.01 9.12 5.24
N LEU A 143 12.88 9.08 4.52
CA LEU A 143 12.49 10.12 3.58
C LEU A 143 12.29 11.48 4.25
N ALA A 144 11.63 11.50 5.42
CA ALA A 144 11.43 12.74 6.17
C ALA A 144 12.77 13.39 6.54
N ASN A 145 13.74 12.59 7.00
CA ASN A 145 15.09 13.05 7.30
C ASN A 145 15.82 13.51 6.02
N THR A 146 15.75 12.73 4.94
CA THR A 146 16.47 13.00 3.67
C THR A 146 15.99 14.29 3.01
N LEU A 147 14.69 14.56 3.08
CA LEU A 147 14.08 15.74 2.47
C LEU A 147 14.00 16.94 3.41
N ASP A 148 14.41 16.77 4.67
CA ASP A 148 14.22 17.72 5.77
C ASP A 148 12.79 18.29 5.82
N LYS A 149 11.80 17.39 5.73
CA LYS A 149 10.37 17.75 5.71
C LYS A 149 9.55 16.80 6.56
N ASN A 150 8.52 17.36 7.20
CA ASN A 150 7.50 16.54 7.83
C ASN A 150 6.71 15.79 6.75
N ILE A 151 6.57 14.48 6.91
CA ILE A 151 5.69 13.70 6.06
C ILE A 151 4.49 13.22 6.88
N VAL A 152 3.32 13.71 6.48
CA VAL A 152 2.03 13.33 7.03
C VAL A 152 1.50 12.16 6.23
N TRP A 153 1.35 11.02 6.87
CA TRP A 153 0.67 9.88 6.26
C TRP A 153 -0.73 9.72 6.86
N LYS A 154 -1.75 9.73 6.00
CA LYS A 154 -3.14 9.50 6.38
C LYS A 154 -3.54 8.09 5.96
N VAL A 155 -3.93 7.27 6.93
CA VAL A 155 -4.41 5.91 6.72
C VAL A 155 -5.90 5.96 6.45
N TYR A 156 -6.28 5.56 5.24
CA TYR A 156 -7.66 5.39 4.84
C TYR A 156 -7.98 3.90 4.82
N ASN A 157 -9.03 3.51 5.54
CA ASN A 157 -9.58 2.17 5.45
C ASN A 157 -10.69 2.17 4.38
N GLU A 158 -10.33 1.90 3.13
CA GLU A 158 -11.27 1.87 2.01
C GLU A 158 -12.36 0.81 2.19
N ASN A 159 -12.03 -0.32 2.82
CA ASN A 159 -13.01 -1.39 3.07
C ASN A 159 -14.08 -0.96 4.07
N LEU A 160 -13.70 -0.26 5.14
CA LEU A 160 -14.64 0.32 6.11
C LEU A 160 -15.55 1.36 5.44
N VAL A 161 -14.99 2.25 4.62
CA VAL A 161 -15.78 3.24 3.87
C VAL A 161 -16.76 2.56 2.92
N ALA A 162 -16.32 1.53 2.19
CA ALA A 162 -17.19 0.77 1.29
C ALA A 162 -18.30 0.03 2.07
N LEU A 163 -17.99 -0.52 3.24
CA LEU A 163 -18.93 -1.19 4.12
C LEU A 163 -20.00 -0.21 4.64
N ASP A 164 -19.60 0.97 5.13
CA ASP A 164 -20.51 1.99 5.64
C ASP A 164 -21.46 2.46 4.52
N LEU A 165 -20.93 2.74 3.33
CA LEU A 165 -21.73 3.11 2.15
C LEU A 165 -22.67 1.98 1.70
N ALA A 166 -22.24 0.71 1.79
CA ALA A 166 -23.07 -0.43 1.44
C ALA A 166 -24.26 -0.58 2.41
N LYS A 167 -24.02 -0.34 3.71
CA LYS A 167 -25.05 -0.35 4.75
C LYS A 167 -26.04 0.80 4.58
N GLU A 168 -25.56 2.00 4.29
CA GLU A 168 -26.40 3.18 4.05
C GLU A 168 -27.30 3.05 2.82
N ARG A 169 -26.80 2.43 1.74
CA ARG A 169 -27.53 2.32 0.47
C ARG A 169 -28.60 1.22 0.44
N GLY A 170 -28.55 0.25 1.36
CA GLY A 170 -29.58 -0.80 1.54
C GLY A 170 -29.74 -1.83 0.40
N ASN A 171 -29.29 -1.54 -0.83
CA ASN A 171 -29.49 -2.37 -2.03
C ASN A 171 -28.25 -3.17 -2.43
N VAL A 172 -27.41 -3.56 -1.48
CA VAL A 172 -26.22 -4.39 -1.73
C VAL A 172 -26.53 -5.84 -1.40
N SER A 173 -26.16 -6.78 -2.26
CA SER A 173 -26.40 -8.20 -2.01
C SER A 173 -25.76 -8.66 -0.70
N THR A 174 -26.43 -9.56 0.02
CA THR A 174 -25.94 -10.13 1.28
C THR A 174 -24.54 -10.71 1.14
N LYS A 175 -24.24 -11.37 0.00
CA LYS A 175 -22.92 -11.94 -0.28
C LYS A 175 -21.81 -10.89 -0.29
N ILE A 176 -22.04 -9.73 -0.92
CA ILE A 176 -21.06 -8.64 -0.96
C ILE A 176 -20.88 -8.04 0.43
N LEU A 177 -21.98 -7.84 1.16
CA LEU A 177 -21.93 -7.30 2.52
C LEU A 177 -21.12 -8.21 3.46
N THR A 178 -21.40 -9.52 3.46
CA THR A 178 -20.66 -10.51 4.26
C THR A 178 -19.17 -10.55 3.89
N ALA A 179 -18.82 -10.41 2.62
CA ALA A 179 -17.42 -10.36 2.17
C ALA A 179 -16.69 -9.11 2.70
N LEU A 180 -17.32 -7.93 2.62
CA LEU A 180 -16.77 -6.68 3.16
C LEU A 180 -16.62 -6.72 4.68
N GLU A 181 -17.61 -7.27 5.39
CA GLU A 181 -17.57 -7.44 6.84
C GLU A 181 -16.48 -8.40 7.29
N SER A 182 -16.34 -9.54 6.60
CA SER A 182 -15.28 -10.51 6.87
C SER A 182 -13.89 -9.92 6.65
N GLU A 183 -13.71 -9.13 5.58
CA GLU A 183 -12.46 -8.42 5.32
C GLU A 183 -12.20 -7.35 6.39
N GLN A 184 -13.24 -6.63 6.82
CA GLN A 184 -13.11 -5.61 7.85
C GLN A 184 -12.70 -6.22 9.19
N GLN A 185 -13.28 -7.35 9.56
CA GLN A 185 -12.89 -8.09 10.77
C GLN A 185 -11.44 -8.55 10.70
N ARG A 186 -10.99 -9.07 9.55
CA ARG A 186 -9.57 -9.42 9.34
C ARG A 186 -8.66 -8.21 9.54
N TRP A 187 -9.02 -7.07 8.97
CA TRP A 187 -8.23 -5.83 9.12
C TRP A 187 -8.22 -5.33 10.55
N GLN A 188 -9.35 -5.39 11.26
CA GLN A 188 -9.42 -5.00 12.67
C GLN A 188 -8.61 -5.93 13.58
N ALA A 189 -8.62 -7.24 13.30
CA ALA A 189 -7.81 -8.20 14.02
C ALA A 189 -6.30 -7.97 13.80
N MET A 190 -5.90 -7.60 12.58
CA MET A 190 -4.47 -7.35 12.26
C MET A 190 -3.98 -5.97 12.68
N TYR A 191 -4.82 -4.95 12.57
CA TYR A 191 -4.42 -3.55 12.62
C TYR A 191 -5.14 -2.75 13.72
N GLY A 192 -5.81 -3.44 14.64
CA GLY A 192 -6.52 -2.84 15.76
C GLY A 192 -7.82 -2.13 15.37
N PRO A 193 -8.44 -1.39 16.31
CA PRO A 193 -9.75 -0.76 16.11
C PRO A 193 -9.83 0.07 14.82
N GLY A 194 -10.87 -0.19 14.01
CA GLY A 194 -11.09 0.46 12.73
C GLY A 194 -10.13 0.04 11.60
N GLY A 195 -9.21 -0.90 11.83
CA GLY A 195 -8.25 -1.37 10.83
C GLY A 195 -7.18 -0.32 10.46
N LYS A 196 -6.83 0.56 11.41
CA LYS A 196 -5.96 1.75 11.18
C LYS A 196 -4.57 1.64 11.81
N LEU A 197 -4.04 0.43 11.97
CA LEU A 197 -2.70 0.15 12.50
C LEU A 197 -2.48 0.71 13.92
N GLY A 198 -3.53 0.71 14.74
CA GLY A 198 -3.48 1.31 16.08
C GLY A 198 -3.26 2.82 16.08
N ILE A 199 -3.42 3.53 14.95
CA ILE A 199 -3.22 4.99 14.86
C ILE A 199 -4.46 5.71 15.41
N ASN A 200 -4.33 6.20 16.64
CA ASN A 200 -5.36 6.83 17.46
C ASN A 200 -5.70 8.26 16.97
N ASN A 201 -4.75 8.96 16.33
CA ASN A 201 -4.90 10.36 15.90
C ASN A 201 -5.67 10.52 14.58
N LYS A 202 -6.97 10.19 14.57
CA LYS A 202 -7.84 10.29 13.37
C LYS A 202 -7.27 9.55 12.14
N GLY A 203 -6.45 8.51 12.34
CA GLY A 203 -5.76 7.79 11.27
C GLY A 203 -4.58 8.55 10.65
N LYS A 204 -3.99 9.54 11.33
CA LYS A 204 -2.82 10.29 10.87
C LYS A 204 -1.55 9.88 11.64
N ARG A 205 -0.49 9.55 10.92
CA ARG A 205 0.88 9.43 11.43
C ARG A 205 1.74 10.56 10.83
N ILE A 206 2.62 11.13 11.64
CA ILE A 206 3.55 12.19 11.20
C ILE A 206 4.97 11.66 11.40
N PHE A 207 5.74 11.66 10.32
CA PHE A 207 7.19 11.44 10.33
C PHE A 207 7.86 12.79 10.34
N ARG A 208 8.60 13.11 11.40
CA ARG A 208 9.31 14.38 11.55
C ARG A 208 10.80 14.15 11.31
N PRO A 209 11.52 15.06 10.64
CA PRO A 209 12.96 14.99 10.59
C PRO A 209 13.52 14.89 12.01
N ILE A 210 14.42 13.94 12.23
CA ILE A 210 15.17 13.82 13.47
C ILE A 210 16.48 14.56 13.22
N SER A 211 16.65 15.72 13.86
CA SER A 211 17.92 16.46 13.83
C SER A 211 19.03 15.52 14.28
N ALA A 212 20.07 15.37 13.44
CA ALA A 212 21.29 14.66 13.80
C ALA A 212 22.08 15.45 14.85
#